data_AF-A0A7G8BFL0-F1
#
_entry.id   AF-A0A7G8BFL0-F1
#
_cell.length_a   1.000
_cell.length_b   1.000
_cell.length_c   1.000
_cell.angle_alpha   90.00
_cell.angle_beta   90.00
_cell.angle_gamma   90.00
#
_symmetry.space_group_name_H-M   'P 1'
#
loop_
_entity.id
_entity.type
_entity.pdbx_description
1 polymer ?
#
loop_
_entity_poly.entity_id
_entity_poly.type
_entity_poly.pdbx_seq_one_letter_code
_entity_poly.pdbx_strand_id
1 'polypeptide(L)'
;MRDSERWIIGGLLAVALLTFFFPLVSLQIPIAGNIEASGYDVLSKATTLSQTIATLSSQSHMDARSASSGVVPRAPHAENALSLPFSVQVLPLFPIEILIGLGCALLGLMFCVGGFDSSFVKICLTLGGAAAVVAILHMVVADSDLHTWFQERMLSDSSSPTNDSFAGLAQGFAAIVSNSVHIKPGAGLYVMATSLSLAAVISLSKVLSNTTSAEFESEPNFDEGDGSGRLFAFFALVALVVIAAVLVLRHKPIKDQRGAVAVQPRTLQPRTFGNVPNPREPSANLNQSSIIPNGLPPAGYVPNPDHERSRIAEVLTDLSARQGHNHFYTVCRPDTLCITDQDAPGDNFIENFSANTGIAARLFNAGFRSLEVSNSNYVWEAEVTAAGLIPLASKNAPEIDQSQ
;
A
#
# COMPACT_ATOMS: atom_id res chain seq x y z
N MET A 1 -21.04 -37.44 13.65
CA MET A 1 -19.68 -37.12 14.17
C MET A 1 -19.63 -37.55 15.63
N ARG A 2 -18.47 -38.00 16.12
CA ARG A 2 -18.32 -38.25 17.58
C ARG A 2 -18.22 -36.90 18.29
N ASP A 3 -18.70 -36.77 19.52
CA ASP A 3 -18.71 -35.46 20.21
C ASP A 3 -17.32 -34.84 20.31
N SER A 4 -16.30 -35.64 20.62
CA SER A 4 -14.89 -35.20 20.61
C SER A 4 -14.41 -34.60 19.29
N GLU A 5 -14.92 -35.09 18.15
CA GLU A 5 -14.55 -34.59 16.82
C GLU A 5 -15.20 -33.22 16.54
N ARG A 6 -16.44 -33.03 16.98
CA ARG A 6 -17.13 -31.74 16.90
C ARG A 6 -16.37 -30.67 17.67
N TRP A 7 -15.86 -31.00 18.85
CA TRP A 7 -15.04 -30.08 19.63
C TRP A 7 -13.71 -29.73 18.96
N ILE A 8 -13.02 -30.70 18.36
CA ILE A 8 -11.75 -30.45 17.64
C ILE A 8 -11.98 -29.55 16.43
N ILE A 9 -12.98 -29.88 15.59
CA ILE A 9 -13.31 -29.09 14.39
C ILE A 9 -13.83 -27.71 14.78
N GLY A 10 -14.71 -27.63 15.78
CA GLY A 10 -15.19 -26.37 16.34
C GLY A 10 -14.06 -25.49 16.87
N GLY A 11 -13.07 -26.10 17.53
CA GLY A 11 -11.86 -25.41 17.98
C GLY A 11 -11.01 -24.87 16.83
N LEU A 12 -10.77 -25.66 15.78
CA LEU A 12 -10.06 -25.21 14.58
C LEU A 12 -10.78 -24.07 13.87
N LEU A 13 -12.12 -24.15 13.78
CA LEU A 13 -12.97 -23.11 13.21
C LEU A 13 -12.94 -21.83 14.05
N ALA A 14 -12.96 -21.94 15.38
CA ALA A 14 -12.82 -20.79 16.27
C ALA A 14 -11.45 -20.12 16.10
N VAL A 15 -10.36 -20.89 15.97
CA VAL A 15 -9.03 -20.36 15.65
C VAL A 15 -9.05 -19.64 14.29
N ALA A 16 -9.67 -20.22 13.26
CA ALA A 16 -9.81 -19.60 11.94
C ALA A 16 -10.64 -18.30 11.96
N LEU A 17 -11.61 -18.16 12.88
CA LEU A 17 -12.33 -16.90 13.06
C LEU A 17 -11.48 -15.87 13.81
N LEU A 18 -10.68 -16.31 14.78
CA LEU A 18 -9.80 -15.44 15.55
C LEU A 18 -8.75 -14.76 14.64
N THR A 19 -8.36 -15.39 13.53
CA THR A 19 -7.39 -14.80 12.58
C THR A 19 -7.86 -13.51 11.94
N PHE A 20 -9.17 -13.18 12.00
CA PHE A 20 -9.68 -11.87 11.59
C PHE A 20 -8.98 -10.70 12.30
N PHE A 21 -8.59 -10.90 13.56
CA PHE A 21 -7.90 -9.90 14.38
C PHE A 21 -6.39 -9.87 14.17
N PHE A 22 -5.84 -10.85 13.44
CA PHE A 22 -4.43 -10.91 13.13
C PHE A 22 -4.14 -10.25 11.78
N PRO A 23 -2.89 -9.84 11.52
CA PRO A 23 -2.47 -9.37 10.20
C PRO A 23 -2.79 -10.41 9.13
N LEU A 24 -3.71 -10.07 8.23
CA LEU A 24 -4.05 -10.91 7.06
C LEU A 24 -3.19 -10.54 5.86
N VAL A 25 -2.78 -9.26 5.78
CA VAL A 25 -1.94 -8.73 4.71
C VAL A 25 -0.83 -7.90 5.33
N SER A 26 0.38 -8.07 4.81
CA SER A 26 1.55 -7.28 5.16
C SER A 26 2.03 -6.56 3.91
N LEU A 27 1.93 -5.25 3.93
CA LEU A 27 2.43 -4.35 2.90
C LEU A 27 3.77 -3.79 3.37
N GLN A 28 4.85 -4.27 2.78
CA GLN A 28 6.14 -3.65 3.00
C GLN A 28 6.22 -2.41 2.12
N ILE A 29 6.47 -1.24 2.71
CA ILE A 29 6.70 0.02 2.00
C ILE A 29 8.08 0.51 2.45
N PRO A 30 8.96 0.97 1.54
CA PRO A 30 10.34 1.31 1.88
C PRO A 30 10.45 2.48 2.86
N ILE A 31 9.54 3.45 2.73
CA ILE A 31 9.57 4.69 3.51
C ILE A 31 8.67 4.57 4.74
N ALA A 32 7.50 3.94 4.60
CA ALA A 32 6.53 3.80 5.70
C ALA A 32 6.76 2.55 6.58
N GLY A 33 7.69 1.67 6.20
CA GLY A 33 7.95 0.42 6.90
C GLY A 33 6.94 -0.68 6.56
N ASN A 34 6.85 -1.70 7.42
CA ASN A 34 5.89 -2.77 7.26
C ASN A 34 4.52 -2.32 7.81
N ILE A 35 3.56 -2.11 6.91
CA ILE A 35 2.18 -1.83 7.26
C ILE A 35 1.44 -3.16 7.30
N GLU A 36 1.03 -3.56 8.49
CA GLU A 36 0.22 -4.75 8.69
C GLU A 36 -1.26 -4.35 8.69
N ALA A 37 -2.05 -5.00 7.85
CA ALA A 37 -3.49 -4.79 7.77
C ALA A 37 -4.22 -6.00 8.37
N SER A 38 -5.02 -5.74 9.40
CA SER A 38 -5.93 -6.73 9.97
C SER A 38 -7.10 -7.02 9.03
N GLY A 39 -7.91 -8.03 9.34
CA GLY A 39 -9.13 -8.30 8.57
C GLY A 39 -10.09 -7.11 8.50
N TYR A 40 -10.16 -6.30 9.57
CA TYR A 40 -10.97 -5.09 9.60
C TYR A 40 -10.41 -4.01 8.66
N ASP A 41 -9.08 -3.81 8.65
CA ASP A 41 -8.43 -2.83 7.78
C ASP A 41 -8.58 -3.20 6.31
N VAL A 42 -8.42 -4.48 5.99
CA VAL A 42 -8.64 -5.01 4.64
C VAL A 42 -10.06 -4.72 4.19
N LEU A 43 -11.06 -4.94 5.05
CA LEU A 43 -12.46 -4.77 4.70
C LEU A 43 -12.87 -3.30 4.55
N SER A 44 -12.44 -2.45 5.49
CA SER A 44 -12.74 -1.02 5.46
C SER A 44 -12.05 -0.31 4.30
N LYS A 45 -10.86 -0.75 3.91
CA LYS A 45 -10.07 -0.14 2.84
C LYS A 45 -10.22 -0.81 1.47
N ALA A 46 -10.91 -1.95 1.37
CA ALA A 46 -11.10 -2.66 0.09
C ALA A 46 -11.77 -1.80 -0.98
N THR A 47 -12.74 -0.97 -0.58
CA THR A 47 -13.44 -0.04 -1.48
C THR A 47 -12.50 1.04 -1.99
N THR A 48 -11.70 1.65 -1.11
CA THR A 48 -10.69 2.66 -1.45
C THR A 48 -9.62 2.08 -2.38
N LEU A 49 -9.16 0.86 -2.12
CA LEU A 49 -8.18 0.17 -2.95
C LEU A 49 -8.76 -0.12 -4.35
N SER A 50 -10.00 -0.58 -4.42
CA SER A 50 -10.70 -0.82 -5.70
C SER A 50 -10.86 0.47 -6.52
N GLN A 51 -11.21 1.58 -5.87
CA GLN A 51 -11.29 2.89 -6.52
C GLN A 51 -9.93 3.39 -6.99
N THR A 52 -8.88 3.16 -6.21
CA THR A 52 -7.50 3.56 -6.57
C THR A 52 -7.00 2.75 -7.79
N ILE A 53 -7.25 1.44 -7.83
CA ILE A 53 -6.89 0.62 -8.98
C ILE A 53 -7.71 1.01 -10.21
N ALA A 54 -9.02 1.27 -10.05
CA ALA A 54 -9.88 1.70 -11.14
C ALA A 54 -9.41 3.04 -11.74
N THR A 55 -9.05 4.02 -10.90
CA THR A 55 -8.52 5.31 -11.35
C THR A 55 -7.19 5.15 -12.09
N LEU A 56 -6.24 4.38 -11.55
CA LEU A 56 -4.97 4.06 -12.21
C LEU A 56 -5.16 3.37 -13.57
N SER A 57 -6.10 2.43 -13.65
CA SER A 57 -6.41 1.75 -14.92
C SER A 57 -7.00 2.71 -15.96
N SER A 58 -7.88 3.63 -15.55
CA SER A 58 -8.49 4.61 -16.45
C SER A 58 -7.52 5.69 -16.93
N GLN A 59 -6.58 6.08 -16.06
CA GLN A 59 -5.54 7.05 -16.40
C GLN A 59 -4.59 6.50 -17.48
N SER A 60 -4.23 5.22 -17.39
CA SER A 60 -3.43 4.55 -18.43
C SER A 60 -4.07 4.59 -19.84
N HIS A 61 -5.40 4.72 -19.91
CA HIS A 61 -6.14 4.81 -21.16
C HIS A 61 -6.33 6.24 -21.68
N MET A 62 -6.31 7.25 -20.81
CA MET A 62 -6.51 8.65 -21.21
C MET A 62 -5.25 9.32 -21.75
N ASP A 63 -4.07 8.95 -21.24
CA ASP A 63 -2.80 9.48 -21.77
C ASP A 63 -2.55 9.05 -23.23
N ALA A 64 -3.13 7.94 -23.66
CA ALA A 64 -3.11 7.51 -25.06
C ALA A 64 -4.03 8.35 -25.99
N ARG A 65 -5.02 9.07 -25.45
CA ARG A 65 -6.06 9.76 -26.24
C ARG A 65 -5.87 11.28 -26.35
N SER A 66 -5.16 11.88 -25.41
CA SER A 66 -4.93 13.34 -25.39
C SER A 66 -3.71 13.81 -26.20
N ALA A 67 -2.93 12.90 -26.79
CA ALA A 67 -1.79 13.22 -27.66
C ALA A 67 -2.19 13.42 -29.16
N SER A 68 -3.47 13.64 -29.47
CA SER A 68 -3.96 13.84 -30.84
C SER A 68 -4.41 15.29 -31.10
N SER A 69 -3.45 16.18 -31.30
CA SER A 69 -3.61 17.41 -32.12
C SER A 69 -2.24 17.87 -32.62
N GLY A 70 -1.59 17.03 -33.42
CA GLY A 70 -0.33 17.34 -34.09
C GLY A 70 -0.08 16.29 -35.17
N VAL A 71 -0.41 16.63 -36.42
CA VAL A 71 -0.24 15.76 -37.58
C VAL A 71 1.25 15.48 -37.80
N VAL A 72 1.73 14.31 -37.38
CA VAL A 72 3.01 13.74 -37.82
C VAL A 72 2.78 12.28 -38.23
N PRO A 73 3.23 11.84 -39.43
CA PRO A 73 2.89 10.51 -39.95
C PRO A 73 3.71 9.40 -39.27
N ARG A 74 2.99 8.54 -38.53
CA ARG A 74 3.11 7.07 -38.46
C ARG A 74 4.54 6.47 -38.52
N ALA A 75 5.09 6.19 -37.33
CA ALA A 75 5.87 4.98 -37.11
C ALA A 75 4.92 3.87 -36.62
N PRO A 76 4.82 2.71 -37.29
CA PRO A 76 4.12 1.56 -36.74
C PRO A 76 5.05 0.90 -35.72
N HIS A 77 4.68 0.86 -34.43
CA HIS A 77 5.17 -0.10 -33.39
C HIS A 77 5.10 0.41 -31.93
N ALA A 78 4.39 1.49 -31.61
CA ALA A 78 4.16 1.88 -30.21
C ALA A 78 2.69 1.68 -29.79
N GLU A 79 2.12 0.50 -30.06
CA GLU A 79 0.79 0.09 -29.55
C GLU A 79 0.88 -0.77 -28.28
N ASN A 80 2.03 -0.82 -27.63
CA ASN A 80 2.12 -1.42 -26.31
C ASN A 80 1.73 -0.37 -25.27
N ALA A 81 0.46 0.05 -25.30
CA ALA A 81 -0.18 0.57 -24.10
C ALA A 81 -0.07 -0.55 -23.06
N LEU A 82 0.97 -0.49 -22.23
CA LEU A 82 1.34 -1.50 -21.23
C LEU A 82 0.14 -1.69 -20.31
N SER A 83 -0.71 -2.62 -20.68
CA SER A 83 -1.88 -3.05 -19.95
C SER A 83 -1.41 -3.58 -18.60
N LEU A 84 -2.14 -3.23 -17.54
CA LEU A 84 -1.89 -3.81 -16.23
C LEU A 84 -1.96 -5.34 -16.35
N PRO A 85 -1.02 -6.09 -15.74
CA PRO A 85 -1.05 -7.54 -15.79
C PRO A 85 -2.38 -8.02 -15.18
N PHE A 86 -2.93 -9.10 -15.74
CA PHE A 86 -4.26 -9.60 -15.37
C PHE A 86 -4.37 -9.85 -13.85
N SER A 87 -3.32 -10.35 -13.22
CA SER A 87 -3.22 -10.55 -11.77
C SER A 87 -3.42 -9.29 -10.92
N VAL A 88 -2.97 -8.13 -11.40
CA VAL A 88 -3.20 -6.86 -10.71
C VAL A 88 -4.65 -6.38 -10.92
N GLN A 89 -5.24 -6.69 -12.08
CA GLN A 89 -6.64 -6.39 -12.34
C GLN A 89 -7.59 -7.20 -11.46
N VAL A 90 -7.21 -8.44 -11.13
CA VAL A 90 -8.00 -9.31 -10.24
C VAL A 90 -7.66 -9.13 -8.75
N LEU A 91 -6.67 -8.29 -8.39
CA LEU A 91 -6.32 -8.00 -7.01
C LEU A 91 -7.52 -7.58 -6.13
N PRO A 92 -8.52 -6.79 -6.59
CA PRO A 92 -9.71 -6.47 -5.80
C PRO A 92 -10.56 -7.68 -5.36
N LEU A 93 -10.29 -8.89 -5.90
CA LEU A 93 -11.00 -10.12 -5.56
C LEU A 93 -10.47 -10.76 -4.27
N PHE A 94 -9.22 -10.49 -3.87
CA PHE A 94 -8.61 -11.13 -2.68
C PHE A 94 -9.42 -10.92 -1.39
N PRO A 95 -9.99 -9.73 -1.09
CA PRO A 95 -10.78 -9.53 0.13
C PRO A 95 -12.05 -10.38 0.14
N ILE A 96 -12.62 -10.63 -1.05
CA ILE A 96 -13.82 -11.47 -1.22
C ILE A 96 -13.48 -12.93 -0.92
N GLU A 97 -12.33 -13.43 -1.38
CA GLU A 97 -11.88 -14.79 -1.09
C GLU A 97 -11.66 -15.01 0.42
N ILE A 98 -11.07 -14.03 1.11
CA ILE A 98 -10.93 -14.02 2.57
C ILE A 98 -12.30 -14.03 3.25
N LEU A 99 -13.23 -13.18 2.81
CA LEU A 99 -14.59 -13.12 3.35
C LEU A 99 -15.35 -14.45 3.18
N ILE A 100 -15.21 -15.10 2.02
CA ILE A 100 -15.82 -16.41 1.76
C ILE A 100 -15.25 -17.43 2.75
N GLY A 101 -13.92 -17.46 2.92
CA GLY A 101 -13.29 -18.36 3.88
C GLY A 101 -13.75 -18.13 5.31
N LEU A 102 -13.86 -16.87 5.74
CA LEU A 102 -14.29 -16.50 7.09
C LEU A 102 -15.78 -16.79 7.31
N GLY A 103 -16.62 -16.53 6.31
CA GLY A 103 -18.04 -16.86 6.32
C GLY A 103 -18.27 -18.36 6.36
N CYS A 104 -17.51 -19.14 5.61
CA CYS A 104 -17.51 -20.60 5.70
C CYS A 104 -17.07 -21.10 7.07
N ALA A 105 -16.07 -20.47 7.69
CA ALA A 105 -15.64 -20.82 9.04
C ALA A 105 -16.77 -20.57 10.07
N LEU A 106 -17.45 -19.43 9.97
CA LEU A 106 -18.57 -19.05 10.82
C LEU A 106 -19.75 -20.01 10.67
N LEU A 107 -20.18 -20.28 9.43
CA LEU A 107 -21.27 -21.22 9.14
C LEU A 107 -20.91 -22.63 9.59
N GLY A 108 -19.69 -23.07 9.33
CA GLY A 108 -19.16 -24.36 9.80
C GLY A 108 -19.24 -24.47 11.32
N LEU A 109 -18.90 -23.39 12.05
CA LEU A 109 -18.94 -23.37 13.50
C LEU A 109 -20.38 -23.44 14.02
N MET A 110 -21.29 -22.65 13.45
CA MET A 110 -22.71 -22.68 13.79
C MET A 110 -23.31 -24.07 13.57
N PHE A 111 -22.99 -24.73 12.45
CA PHE A 111 -23.46 -26.09 12.19
C PHE A 111 -22.84 -27.12 13.12
N CYS A 112 -21.57 -26.93 13.51
CA CYS A 112 -20.89 -27.80 14.44
C CYS A 112 -21.52 -27.75 15.84
N VAL A 113 -21.83 -26.55 16.34
CA VAL A 113 -22.45 -26.31 17.66
C VAL A 113 -23.94 -26.65 17.66
N GLY A 114 -24.67 -26.30 16.59
CA GLY A 114 -26.12 -26.50 16.50
C GLY A 114 -26.55 -27.95 16.25
N GLY A 115 -25.59 -28.89 16.17
CA GLY A 115 -25.88 -30.32 16.02
C GLY A 115 -26.40 -30.72 14.63
N PHE A 116 -26.29 -29.83 13.63
CA PHE A 116 -26.77 -30.05 12.26
C PHE A 116 -26.01 -31.18 11.54
N ASP A 117 -26.53 -31.54 10.37
CA ASP A 117 -25.96 -32.59 9.52
C ASP A 117 -24.49 -32.33 9.16
N SER A 118 -23.67 -33.36 9.35
CA SER A 118 -22.21 -33.29 9.12
C SER A 118 -21.83 -33.01 7.66
N SER A 119 -22.75 -33.19 6.71
CA SER A 119 -22.54 -32.92 5.29
C SER A 119 -22.35 -31.43 5.02
N PHE A 120 -23.11 -30.55 5.69
CA PHE A 120 -22.98 -29.10 5.51
C PHE A 120 -21.68 -28.57 6.08
N VAL A 121 -21.26 -29.07 7.24
CA VAL A 121 -19.97 -28.74 7.86
C VAL A 121 -18.83 -29.07 6.89
N LYS A 122 -18.85 -30.26 6.27
CA LYS A 122 -17.85 -30.68 5.27
C LYS A 122 -17.75 -29.70 4.11
N ILE A 123 -18.89 -29.37 3.50
CA ILE A 123 -18.94 -28.45 2.35
C ILE A 123 -18.34 -27.09 2.74
N CYS A 124 -18.76 -26.54 3.89
CA CYS A 124 -18.24 -25.27 4.39
C CYS A 124 -16.73 -25.31 4.61
N LEU A 125 -16.22 -26.36 5.27
CA LEU A 125 -14.78 -26.53 5.52
C LEU A 125 -13.97 -26.65 4.23
N THR A 126 -14.44 -27.44 3.26
CA THR A 126 -13.76 -27.61 1.98
C THR A 126 -13.75 -26.32 1.16
N LEU A 127 -14.89 -25.62 1.11
CA LEU A 127 -15.02 -24.37 0.36
C LEU A 127 -14.20 -23.26 1.00
N GLY A 128 -14.26 -23.13 2.33
CA GLY A 128 -13.50 -22.13 3.07
C GLY A 128 -11.99 -22.38 3.02
N GLY A 129 -11.56 -23.64 3.13
CA GLY A 129 -10.16 -24.03 2.97
C GLY A 129 -9.64 -23.75 1.56
N ALA A 130 -10.41 -24.10 0.52
CA ALA A 130 -10.06 -23.79 -0.86
C ALA A 130 -9.97 -22.28 -1.10
N ALA A 131 -10.94 -21.49 -0.63
CA ALA A 131 -10.93 -20.04 -0.75
C ALA A 131 -9.71 -19.40 -0.06
N ALA A 132 -9.35 -19.86 1.14
CA ALA A 132 -8.17 -19.36 1.86
C ALA A 132 -6.85 -19.67 1.11
N VAL A 133 -6.72 -20.87 0.54
CA VAL A 133 -5.54 -21.25 -0.27
C VAL A 133 -5.48 -20.44 -1.56
N VAL A 134 -6.61 -20.25 -2.23
CA VAL A 134 -6.71 -19.40 -3.43
C VAL A 134 -6.30 -17.97 -3.10
N ALA A 135 -6.73 -17.41 -1.97
CA ALA A 135 -6.32 -16.08 -1.52
C ALA A 135 -4.81 -15.94 -1.33
N ILE A 136 -4.16 -16.94 -0.72
CA ILE A 136 -2.69 -16.95 -0.59
C ILE A 136 -2.03 -16.99 -1.97
N LEU A 137 -2.50 -17.88 -2.86
CA LEU A 137 -1.95 -18.03 -4.20
C LEU A 137 -2.12 -16.73 -5.00
N HIS A 138 -3.29 -16.11 -4.91
CA HIS A 138 -3.62 -14.86 -5.58
C HIS A 138 -2.68 -13.74 -5.16
N MET A 139 -2.40 -13.59 -3.85
CA MET A 139 -1.42 -12.61 -3.36
C MET A 139 -0.01 -12.88 -3.87
N VAL A 140 0.45 -14.13 -3.86
CA VAL A 140 1.82 -14.49 -4.30
C VAL A 140 1.99 -14.24 -5.80
N VAL A 141 0.98 -14.59 -6.60
CA VAL A 141 1.00 -14.34 -8.05
C VAL A 141 0.96 -12.84 -8.33
N ALA A 142 0.08 -12.10 -7.64
CA ALA A 142 0.00 -10.66 -7.80
C ALA A 142 1.29 -9.94 -7.40
N ASP A 143 1.96 -10.36 -6.32
CA ASP A 143 3.26 -9.80 -5.91
C ASP A 143 4.33 -10.01 -6.98
N SER A 144 4.43 -11.23 -7.53
CA SER A 144 5.38 -11.58 -8.59
C SER A 144 5.15 -10.78 -9.88
N ASP A 145 3.90 -10.68 -10.32
CA ASP A 145 3.56 -9.98 -11.56
C ASP A 145 3.70 -8.47 -11.42
N LEU A 146 3.40 -7.93 -10.24
CA LEU A 146 3.59 -6.51 -9.93
C LEU A 146 5.07 -6.13 -9.98
N HIS A 147 5.97 -6.96 -9.43
CA HIS A 147 7.41 -6.74 -9.55
C HIS A 147 7.90 -6.79 -10.99
N THR A 148 7.44 -7.79 -11.76
CA THR A 148 7.82 -7.95 -13.17
C THR A 148 7.36 -6.76 -14.00
N TRP A 149 6.11 -6.32 -13.80
CA TRP A 149 5.54 -5.17 -14.49
C TRP A 149 6.26 -3.86 -14.12
N PHE A 150 6.58 -3.64 -12.84
CA PHE A 150 7.34 -2.47 -12.42
C PHE A 150 8.75 -2.47 -13.02
N GLN A 151 9.42 -3.63 -13.06
CA GLN A 151 10.73 -3.76 -13.66
C GLN A 151 10.71 -3.46 -15.17
N GLU A 152 9.71 -3.98 -15.89
CA GLU A 152 9.53 -3.71 -17.32
C GLU A 152 9.28 -2.22 -17.58
N ARG A 153 8.43 -1.57 -16.77
CA ARG A 153 8.15 -0.13 -16.87
C ARG A 153 9.39 0.73 -16.67
N MET A 154 10.24 0.39 -15.70
CA MET A 154 11.49 1.11 -15.49
C MET A 154 12.47 0.98 -16.66
N LEU A 155 12.55 -0.21 -17.25
CA LEU A 155 13.40 -0.45 -18.41
C LEU A 155 12.89 0.31 -19.64
N SER A 156 11.57 0.34 -19.87
CA SER A 156 10.98 1.08 -20.98
C SER A 156 11.19 2.59 -20.87
N ASP A 157 11.02 3.18 -19.67
CA ASP A 157 11.20 4.62 -19.48
C ASP A 157 12.66 5.08 -19.61
N SER A 158 13.61 4.23 -19.22
CA SER A 158 15.04 4.55 -19.32
C SER A 158 15.54 4.71 -20.77
N SER A 159 14.78 4.22 -21.75
CA SER A 159 15.15 4.22 -23.16
C SER A 159 14.73 5.48 -23.93
N SER A 160 14.00 6.42 -23.30
CA SER A 160 13.59 7.70 -23.90
C SER A 160 14.38 8.89 -23.31
N PRO A 161 15.53 9.27 -23.89
CA PRO A 161 16.44 10.29 -23.32
C PRO A 161 15.99 11.76 -23.53
N THR A 162 14.72 12.05 -23.78
CA THR A 162 14.30 13.40 -24.18
C THR A 162 13.89 14.30 -23.00
N ASN A 163 14.86 15.05 -22.48
CA ASN A 163 14.75 16.39 -21.86
C ASN A 163 13.84 16.65 -20.64
N ASP A 164 13.16 15.67 -20.04
CA ASP A 164 12.40 15.94 -18.81
C ASP A 164 13.30 16.00 -17.57
N SER A 165 13.46 17.21 -17.02
CA SER A 165 14.24 17.51 -15.81
C SER A 165 13.81 16.72 -14.56
N PHE A 166 12.65 16.07 -14.59
CA PHE A 166 12.12 15.23 -13.51
C PHE A 166 12.25 13.73 -13.77
N ALA A 167 12.72 13.29 -14.95
CA ALA A 167 12.85 11.88 -15.29
C ALA A 167 13.74 11.12 -14.30
N GLY A 168 14.82 11.72 -13.81
CA GLY A 168 15.69 11.11 -12.81
C GLY A 168 15.02 10.94 -11.43
N LEU A 169 14.09 11.84 -11.07
CA LEU A 169 13.34 11.74 -9.82
C LEU A 169 12.24 10.70 -9.94
N ALA A 170 11.51 10.68 -11.05
CA ALA A 170 10.53 9.64 -11.37
C ALA A 170 11.19 8.25 -11.41
N GLN A 171 12.38 8.13 -12.01
CA GLN A 171 13.15 6.90 -12.04
C GLN A 171 13.65 6.48 -10.64
N GLY A 172 14.04 7.44 -9.80
CA GLY A 172 14.37 7.20 -8.39
C GLY A 172 13.16 6.70 -7.59
N PHE A 173 12.01 7.34 -7.72
CA PHE A 173 10.76 6.90 -7.09
C PHE A 173 10.29 5.56 -7.63
N ALA A 174 10.35 5.32 -8.94
CA ALA A 174 10.00 4.05 -9.55
C ALA A 174 10.90 2.92 -9.05
N ALA A 175 12.22 3.14 -8.97
CA ALA A 175 13.18 2.16 -8.45
C ALA A 175 12.98 1.90 -6.94
N ILE A 176 12.57 2.90 -6.18
CA ILE A 176 12.21 2.74 -4.77
C ILE A 176 10.88 1.99 -4.67
N VAL A 177 9.87 2.31 -5.46
CA VAL A 177 8.56 1.64 -5.41
C VAL A 177 8.67 0.17 -5.86
N SER A 178 9.36 -0.09 -6.96
CA SER A 178 9.48 -1.42 -7.57
C SER A 178 10.23 -2.44 -6.72
N ASN A 179 11.23 -1.98 -5.94
CA ASN A 179 12.04 -2.87 -5.11
C ASN A 179 11.49 -3.06 -3.71
N SER A 180 10.41 -2.35 -3.38
CA SER A 180 10.08 -2.17 -1.97
C SER A 180 8.62 -2.37 -1.64
N VAL A 181 7.71 -2.29 -2.62
CA VAL A 181 6.32 -2.67 -2.42
C VAL A 181 6.22 -4.19 -2.53
N HIS A 182 6.27 -4.87 -1.38
CA HIS A 182 5.97 -6.29 -1.29
C HIS A 182 4.61 -6.50 -0.66
N ILE A 183 3.74 -7.23 -1.35
CA ILE A 183 2.48 -7.70 -0.81
C ILE A 183 2.72 -9.12 -0.31
N LYS A 184 2.77 -9.29 1.01
CA LYS A 184 2.96 -10.60 1.63
C LYS A 184 1.68 -11.04 2.32
N PRO A 185 1.27 -12.30 2.17
CA PRO A 185 0.23 -12.87 3.02
C PRO A 185 0.67 -12.77 4.48
N GLY A 186 -0.21 -12.25 5.33
CA GLY A 186 0.00 -12.10 6.75
C GLY A 186 -0.10 -13.44 7.49
N ALA A 187 0.41 -13.49 8.72
CA ALA A 187 0.39 -14.70 9.54
C ALA A 187 -1.03 -15.24 9.76
N GLY A 188 -2.02 -14.34 9.92
CA GLY A 188 -3.42 -14.72 10.10
C GLY A 188 -3.97 -15.52 8.92
N LEU A 189 -3.60 -15.16 7.69
CA LEU A 189 -4.08 -15.87 6.49
C LEU A 189 -3.53 -17.30 6.39
N TYR A 190 -2.26 -17.50 6.77
CA TYR A 190 -1.67 -18.84 6.86
C TYR A 190 -2.34 -19.71 7.93
N VAL A 191 -2.60 -19.13 9.10
CA VAL A 191 -3.29 -19.85 10.20
C VAL A 191 -4.73 -20.19 9.79
N MET A 192 -5.41 -19.29 9.09
CA MET A 192 -6.75 -19.53 8.56
C MET A 192 -6.76 -20.67 7.52
N ALA A 193 -5.87 -20.62 6.53
CA ALA A 193 -5.77 -21.67 5.51
C ALA A 193 -5.43 -23.03 6.14
N THR A 194 -4.44 -23.09 7.03
CA THR A 194 -4.03 -24.34 7.68
C THR A 194 -5.11 -24.91 8.59
N SER A 195 -5.80 -24.09 9.39
CA SER A 195 -6.87 -24.56 10.27
C SER A 195 -8.10 -25.07 9.49
N LEU A 196 -8.52 -24.36 8.44
CA LEU A 196 -9.64 -24.77 7.59
C LEU A 196 -9.30 -26.02 6.76
N SER A 197 -8.10 -26.08 6.16
CA SER A 197 -7.66 -27.26 5.42
C SER A 197 -7.51 -28.47 6.34
N LEU A 198 -6.95 -28.31 7.55
CA LEU A 198 -6.83 -29.40 8.51
C LEU A 198 -8.20 -29.89 8.98
N ALA A 199 -9.12 -28.98 9.28
CA ALA A 199 -10.50 -29.34 9.63
C ALA A 199 -11.20 -30.09 8.48
N ALA A 200 -11.00 -29.65 7.22
CA ALA A 200 -11.52 -30.33 6.04
C ALA A 200 -10.95 -31.74 5.90
N VAL A 201 -9.63 -31.91 6.06
CA VAL A 201 -8.96 -33.23 6.00
C VAL A 201 -9.51 -34.17 7.08
N ILE A 202 -9.58 -33.72 8.34
CA ILE A 202 -10.14 -34.52 9.45
C ILE A 202 -11.58 -34.94 9.13
N SER A 203 -12.39 -34.02 8.59
CA SER A 203 -13.78 -34.28 8.27
C SER A 203 -13.97 -35.22 7.05
N LEU A 204 -13.03 -35.22 6.10
CA LEU A 204 -13.06 -36.05 4.89
C LEU A 204 -12.46 -37.44 5.11
N SER A 205 -11.41 -37.58 5.93
CA SER A 205 -10.77 -38.88 6.23
C SER A 205 -11.75 -39.91 6.78
N LYS A 206 -12.82 -39.48 7.47
CA LYS A 206 -13.89 -40.38 7.93
C LYS A 206 -14.82 -40.89 6.83
N VAL A 207 -15.04 -40.12 5.76
CA VAL A 207 -15.85 -40.60 4.63
C VAL A 207 -15.17 -41.83 4.03
N LEU A 208 -13.84 -41.79 3.93
CA LEU A 208 -13.03 -42.89 3.43
C LEU A 208 -12.95 -44.07 4.41
N SER A 209 -12.98 -43.81 5.72
CA SER A 209 -12.93 -44.88 6.74
C SER A 209 -14.27 -45.57 6.95
N ASN A 210 -15.42 -44.89 6.80
CA ASN A 210 -16.73 -45.48 7.01
C ASN A 210 -17.22 -46.32 5.82
N THR A 211 -16.58 -46.22 4.66
CA THR A 211 -16.93 -47.03 3.47
C THR A 211 -16.40 -48.47 3.52
N THR A 212 -15.66 -48.86 4.56
CA THR A 212 -14.94 -50.16 4.59
C THR A 212 -15.38 -51.09 5.74
N SER A 213 -16.48 -50.82 6.44
CA SER A 213 -16.93 -51.69 7.55
C SER A 213 -18.44 -51.88 7.64
N ALA A 214 -19.11 -52.05 6.50
CA ALA A 214 -20.52 -52.44 6.47
C ALA A 214 -20.76 -53.94 6.73
N GLU A 215 -19.73 -54.71 7.11
CA GLU A 215 -19.85 -56.16 7.28
C GLU A 215 -18.88 -56.65 8.37
N PHE A 216 -19.26 -56.48 9.65
CA PHE A 216 -19.17 -57.53 10.66
C PHE A 216 -19.79 -57.07 11.99
N GLU A 217 -20.52 -58.00 12.60
CA GLU A 217 -21.43 -57.89 13.72
C GLU A 217 -20.83 -57.49 15.08
N SER A 218 -21.76 -57.08 15.95
CA SER A 218 -21.83 -57.30 17.41
C SER A 218 -21.18 -56.28 18.37
N GLU A 219 -22.08 -55.59 19.07
CA GLU A 219 -22.00 -54.86 20.35
C GLU A 219 -21.35 -55.65 21.52
N PRO A 220 -21.20 -55.08 22.75
CA PRO A 220 -20.98 -53.68 23.16
C PRO A 220 -19.92 -53.57 24.29
N ASN A 221 -19.86 -52.39 24.94
CA ASN A 221 -19.09 -51.97 26.12
C ASN A 221 -17.65 -51.50 25.87
N PHE A 222 -17.50 -50.18 25.84
CA PHE A 222 -16.25 -49.54 26.25
C PHE A 222 -16.52 -48.38 27.20
N ASP A 223 -15.82 -48.46 28.32
CA ASP A 223 -15.85 -47.61 29.50
C ASP A 223 -15.81 -46.10 29.20
N GLU A 224 -16.67 -45.43 29.95
CA GLU A 224 -16.79 -44.00 30.13
C GLU A 224 -15.62 -43.51 31.01
N GLY A 225 -14.44 -43.30 30.42
CA GLY A 225 -13.28 -43.00 31.27
C GLY A 225 -11.98 -42.55 30.61
N ASP A 226 -12.01 -41.73 29.54
CA ASP A 226 -10.76 -41.05 29.12
C ASP A 226 -10.96 -39.75 28.31
N GLY A 227 -11.82 -38.86 28.80
CA GLY A 227 -12.00 -37.52 28.19
C GLY A 227 -10.79 -36.59 28.38
N SER A 228 -9.97 -36.85 29.40
CA SER A 228 -8.83 -36.01 29.80
C SER A 228 -7.67 -36.10 28.80
N GLY A 229 -7.28 -37.31 28.38
CA GLY A 229 -6.19 -37.49 27.42
C GLY A 229 -6.44 -36.83 26.06
N ARG A 230 -7.71 -36.75 25.65
CA ARG A 230 -8.11 -36.14 24.36
C ARG A 230 -8.08 -34.61 24.39
N LEU A 231 -8.49 -33.99 25.51
CA LEU A 231 -8.33 -32.55 25.71
C LEU A 231 -6.86 -32.17 25.78
N PHE A 232 -6.03 -32.96 26.47
CA PHE A 232 -4.59 -32.74 26.52
C PHE A 232 -3.93 -32.83 25.14
N ALA A 233 -4.29 -33.83 24.33
CA ALA A 233 -3.79 -33.97 22.97
C ALA A 233 -4.22 -32.80 22.07
N PHE A 234 -5.44 -32.26 22.24
CA PHE A 234 -5.90 -31.07 21.51
C PHE A 234 -5.11 -29.82 21.91
N PHE A 235 -4.94 -29.56 23.21
CA PHE A 235 -4.12 -28.44 23.68
C PHE A 235 -2.65 -28.57 23.27
N ALA A 236 -2.11 -29.79 23.26
CA ALA A 236 -0.76 -30.06 22.77
C ALA A 236 -0.63 -29.77 21.26
N LEU A 237 -1.64 -30.12 20.46
CA LEU A 237 -1.64 -29.85 19.02
C LEU A 237 -1.80 -28.35 18.72
N VAL A 238 -2.71 -27.65 19.41
CA VAL A 238 -2.84 -26.19 19.33
C VAL A 238 -1.54 -25.51 19.75
N ALA A 239 -0.93 -25.94 20.85
CA ALA A 239 0.36 -25.44 21.31
C ALA A 239 1.47 -25.71 20.27
N LEU A 240 1.48 -26.87 19.62
CA LEU A 240 2.47 -27.22 18.58
C LEU A 240 2.28 -26.36 17.33
N VAL A 241 1.03 -26.09 16.91
CA VAL A 241 0.74 -25.17 15.80
C VAL A 241 1.16 -23.74 16.14
N VAL A 242 0.90 -23.27 17.37
CA VAL A 242 1.35 -21.96 17.86
C VAL A 242 2.87 -21.89 17.91
N ILE A 243 3.55 -22.94 18.41
CA ILE A 243 5.02 -23.03 18.44
C ILE A 243 5.57 -23.04 17.02
N ALA A 244 5.00 -23.81 16.09
CA ALA A 244 5.42 -23.82 14.69
C ALA A 244 5.25 -22.45 14.04
N ALA A 245 4.13 -21.76 14.29
CA ALA A 245 3.92 -20.39 13.82
C ALA A 245 4.95 -19.41 14.41
N VAL A 246 5.21 -19.48 15.72
CA VAL A 246 6.25 -18.67 16.39
C VAL A 246 7.64 -19.00 15.86
N LEU A 247 7.95 -20.27 15.58
CA LEU A 247 9.22 -20.69 14.98
C LEU A 247 9.35 -20.16 13.56
N VAL A 248 8.32 -20.21 12.72
CA VAL A 248 8.33 -19.61 11.38
C VAL A 248 8.53 -18.09 11.44
N LEU A 249 7.90 -17.42 12.42
CA LEU A 249 8.09 -15.98 12.65
C LEU A 249 9.51 -15.64 13.16
N ARG A 250 10.09 -16.48 14.03
CA ARG A 250 11.45 -16.33 14.57
C ARG A 250 12.54 -16.73 13.58
N HIS A 251 12.27 -17.68 12.69
CA HIS A 251 13.24 -18.20 11.71
C HIS A 251 13.19 -17.52 10.36
N LYS A 252 12.39 -16.45 10.15
CA LYS A 252 12.67 -15.53 9.05
C LYS A 252 14.09 -15.00 9.28
N PRO A 253 15.10 -15.48 8.53
CA PRO A 253 16.40 -14.87 8.62
C PRO A 253 16.16 -13.47 8.11
N ILE A 254 16.40 -12.49 8.96
CA ILE A 254 16.74 -11.16 8.50
C ILE A 254 18.02 -11.39 7.69
N LYS A 255 17.85 -11.75 6.41
CA LYS A 255 18.88 -11.52 5.41
C LYS A 255 18.95 -10.01 5.38
N ASP A 256 19.80 -9.48 6.25
CA ASP A 256 20.31 -8.13 6.16
C ASP A 256 20.77 -7.97 4.71
N GLN A 257 19.90 -7.42 3.87
CA GLN A 257 20.31 -6.75 2.64
C GLN A 257 20.98 -5.40 2.99
N ARG A 258 21.75 -5.36 4.08
CA ARG A 258 22.94 -4.52 4.19
C ARG A 258 24.09 -5.17 3.40
N GLY A 259 23.79 -5.68 2.21
CA GLY A 259 24.79 -5.78 1.17
C GLY A 259 25.06 -4.35 0.74
N ALA A 260 26.15 -3.80 1.26
CA ALA A 260 26.66 -2.48 0.97
C ALA A 260 26.46 -2.12 -0.51
N VAL A 261 25.50 -1.24 -0.80
CA VAL A 261 25.73 -0.25 -1.85
C VAL A 261 26.79 0.68 -1.25
N ALA A 262 28.03 0.23 -1.31
CA ALA A 262 29.17 1.12 -1.30
C ALA A 262 28.96 2.02 -2.50
N VAL A 263 28.33 3.18 -2.26
CA VAL A 263 28.42 4.32 -3.16
C VAL A 263 29.91 4.64 -3.22
N GLN A 264 30.58 4.04 -4.19
CA GLN A 264 31.93 4.40 -4.53
C GLN A 264 31.86 5.89 -4.88
N PRO A 265 32.50 6.79 -4.12
CA PRO A 265 32.54 8.19 -4.50
C PRO A 265 33.19 8.24 -5.88
N ARG A 266 32.39 8.63 -6.87
CA ARG A 266 32.86 8.82 -8.25
C ARG A 266 33.90 9.92 -8.18
N THR A 267 35.17 9.55 -8.06
CA THR A 267 36.31 10.43 -8.25
C THR A 267 36.13 11.04 -9.64
N LEU A 268 35.74 12.32 -9.66
CA LEU A 268 35.79 13.18 -10.81
C LEU A 268 37.21 13.11 -11.36
N GLN A 269 37.42 12.34 -12.43
CA GLN A 269 38.62 12.51 -13.22
C GLN A 269 38.55 13.90 -13.87
N PRO A 270 39.61 14.73 -13.72
CA PRO A 270 39.70 15.99 -14.44
C PRO A 270 39.72 15.67 -15.94
N ARG A 271 38.65 16.08 -16.61
CA ARG A 271 38.55 15.98 -18.07
C ARG A 271 39.56 16.97 -18.64
N THR A 272 40.67 16.44 -19.13
CA THR A 272 41.69 17.20 -19.85
C THR A 272 41.03 17.81 -21.08
N PHE A 273 40.95 19.14 -21.13
CA PHE A 273 40.53 19.87 -22.32
C PHE A 273 41.56 19.62 -23.42
N GLY A 274 41.19 18.77 -24.37
CA GLY A 274 41.93 18.61 -25.62
C GLY A 274 41.88 19.91 -26.42
N ASN A 275 43.05 20.32 -26.89
CA ASN A 275 43.28 21.50 -27.72
C ASN A 275 42.28 21.61 -28.89
N VAL A 276 41.53 22.71 -28.90
CA VAL A 276 40.74 23.16 -30.04
C VAL A 276 41.68 23.83 -31.05
N PRO A 277 41.76 23.38 -32.31
CA PRO A 277 42.52 24.08 -33.33
C PRO A 277 41.76 25.32 -33.82
N ASN A 278 42.55 26.36 -34.03
CA ASN A 278 42.22 27.72 -34.49
C ASN A 278 41.32 27.74 -35.74
N PRO A 279 40.24 28.54 -35.80
CA PRO A 279 39.43 28.68 -37.00
C PRO A 279 40.08 29.63 -38.01
N ARG A 280 40.23 29.16 -39.25
CA ARG A 280 40.42 30.01 -40.43
C ARG A 280 39.07 30.64 -40.80
N GLU A 281 39.07 31.96 -40.97
CA GLU A 281 38.03 32.69 -41.72
C GLU A 281 37.84 32.07 -43.12
N PRO A 282 36.62 32.11 -43.69
CA PRO A 282 36.30 33.28 -44.52
C PRO A 282 34.81 33.69 -44.57
N SER A 283 34.65 35.00 -44.84
CA SER A 283 33.64 35.61 -45.72
C SER A 283 32.17 35.69 -45.28
N ALA A 284 31.79 36.94 -45.07
CA ALA A 284 30.46 37.55 -45.13
C ALA A 284 29.43 36.85 -46.02
N ASN A 285 28.23 36.66 -45.48
CA ASN A 285 27.02 36.98 -46.21
C ASN A 285 25.89 37.42 -45.27
N LEU A 286 25.25 38.53 -45.65
CA LEU A 286 24.13 39.19 -44.98
C LEU A 286 22.84 38.37 -45.14
N ASN A 287 21.90 38.68 -44.24
CA ASN A 287 20.48 38.27 -44.16
C ASN A 287 20.19 36.94 -43.45
N GLN A 288 19.81 37.04 -42.16
CA GLN A 288 18.54 36.46 -41.70
C GLN A 288 18.13 36.95 -40.31
N SER A 289 16.81 37.12 -40.19
CA SER A 289 16.04 37.70 -39.09
C SER A 289 16.20 36.93 -37.78
N SER A 290 16.40 37.65 -36.66
CA SER A 290 16.46 37.06 -35.32
C SER A 290 15.05 36.78 -34.77
N ILE A 291 14.77 35.51 -34.49
CA ILE A 291 13.74 35.09 -33.54
C ILE A 291 14.50 34.51 -32.34
N ILE A 292 14.38 35.15 -31.18
CA ILE A 292 14.99 34.74 -29.91
C ILE A 292 14.10 33.65 -29.28
N PRO A 293 14.59 32.43 -29.00
CA PRO A 293 13.94 31.54 -28.04
C PRO A 293 14.47 31.81 -26.63
N ASN A 294 13.54 31.87 -25.68
CA ASN A 294 13.76 32.11 -24.26
C ASN A 294 14.85 31.21 -23.65
N GLY A 295 15.91 31.83 -23.13
CA GLY A 295 16.93 31.19 -22.30
C GLY A 295 16.55 31.19 -20.82
N LEU A 296 17.00 30.15 -20.10
CA LEU A 296 16.97 30.06 -18.64
C LEU A 296 17.57 31.32 -17.98
N PRO A 297 17.06 31.74 -16.80
CA PRO A 297 17.70 32.78 -16.03
C PRO A 297 19.04 32.29 -15.43
N PRO A 298 20.07 33.14 -15.35
CA PRO A 298 21.36 32.78 -14.79
C PRO A 298 21.28 32.53 -13.28
N ALA A 299 22.17 31.65 -12.79
CA ALA A 299 22.38 31.39 -11.37
C ALA A 299 22.69 32.72 -10.65
N GLY A 300 21.74 33.19 -9.84
CA GLY A 300 21.75 34.53 -9.25
C GLY A 300 20.42 35.28 -9.35
N TYR A 301 19.40 34.69 -9.99
CA TYR A 301 18.04 35.24 -9.96
C TYR A 301 17.46 35.19 -8.55
N VAL A 302 17.46 36.35 -7.88
CA VAL A 302 16.62 36.59 -6.70
C VAL A 302 15.20 36.78 -7.23
N PRO A 303 14.26 35.87 -6.95
CA PRO A 303 12.91 36.00 -7.44
C PRO A 303 12.31 37.32 -6.96
N ASN A 304 11.63 38.02 -7.89
CA ASN A 304 10.91 39.22 -7.56
C ASN A 304 9.86 38.88 -6.49
N PRO A 305 9.92 39.45 -5.27
CA PRO A 305 9.01 39.11 -4.17
C PRO A 305 7.54 39.33 -4.53
N ASP A 306 7.24 40.19 -5.50
CA ASP A 306 5.88 40.43 -5.98
C ASP A 306 5.32 39.25 -6.79
N HIS A 307 6.18 38.44 -7.43
CA HIS A 307 5.75 37.28 -8.20
C HIS A 307 5.48 36.05 -7.34
N GLU A 308 6.23 35.87 -6.25
CA GLU A 308 5.95 34.85 -5.23
C GLU A 308 4.70 35.18 -4.42
N ARG A 309 4.50 36.45 -4.06
CA ARG A 309 3.26 36.90 -3.40
C ARG A 309 2.01 36.62 -4.24
N SER A 310 2.10 36.73 -5.57
CA SER A 310 1.00 36.41 -6.48
C SER A 310 0.67 34.91 -6.50
N ARG A 311 1.69 34.03 -6.54
CA ARG A 311 1.49 32.57 -6.48
C ARG A 311 0.91 32.11 -5.15
N ILE A 312 1.37 32.71 -4.05
CA ILE A 312 0.86 32.43 -2.72
C ILE A 312 -0.61 32.87 -2.63
N ALA A 313 -0.95 34.08 -3.09
CA ALA A 313 -2.33 34.57 -3.10
C ALA A 313 -3.28 33.66 -3.91
N GLU A 314 -2.83 33.13 -5.05
CA GLU A 314 -3.62 32.22 -5.88
C GLU A 314 -3.89 30.87 -5.17
N VAL A 315 -2.86 30.27 -4.57
CA VAL A 315 -3.00 29.02 -3.81
C VAL A 315 -3.92 29.21 -2.60
N LEU A 316 -3.81 30.33 -1.88
CA LEU A 316 -4.65 30.64 -0.73
C LEU A 316 -6.12 30.88 -1.12
N THR A 317 -6.35 31.48 -2.29
CA THR A 317 -7.71 31.71 -2.82
C THR A 317 -8.37 30.40 -3.23
N ASP A 318 -7.67 29.50 -3.93
CA ASP A 318 -8.19 28.16 -4.31
C ASP A 318 -8.44 27.29 -3.07
N LEU A 319 -7.59 27.36 -2.04
CA LEU A 319 -7.78 26.64 -0.77
C LEU A 319 -8.99 27.16 0.01
N SER A 320 -9.17 28.47 0.10
CA SER A 320 -10.33 29.09 0.75
C SER A 320 -11.64 28.72 0.06
N ALA A 321 -11.68 28.72 -1.28
CA ALA A 321 -12.89 28.40 -2.04
C ALA A 321 -13.38 26.95 -1.87
N ARG A 322 -12.47 26.00 -1.59
CA ARG A 322 -12.79 24.57 -1.48
C ARG A 322 -13.24 24.12 -0.10
N GLN A 323 -12.79 24.80 0.96
CA GLN A 323 -13.02 24.36 2.34
C GLN A 323 -14.35 24.84 2.92
N GLY A 324 -15.04 25.81 2.30
CA GLY A 324 -16.37 26.28 2.74
C GLY A 324 -16.39 26.96 4.13
N HIS A 325 -15.23 27.13 4.76
CA HIS A 325 -15.03 27.75 6.06
C HIS A 325 -14.15 29.00 5.94
N ASN A 326 -14.39 29.99 6.81
CA ASN A 326 -13.63 31.24 6.86
C ASN A 326 -12.27 31.02 7.54
N HIS A 327 -11.35 30.35 6.85
CA HIS A 327 -9.96 30.26 7.31
C HIS A 327 -9.19 31.53 6.93
N PHE A 328 -8.43 32.07 7.88
CA PHE A 328 -7.49 33.15 7.59
C PHE A 328 -6.11 32.56 7.33
N TYR A 329 -5.64 32.72 6.10
CA TYR A 329 -4.32 32.30 5.69
C TYR A 329 -3.36 33.49 5.71
N THR A 330 -2.24 33.36 6.41
CA THR A 330 -1.19 34.39 6.46
C THR A 330 0.19 33.74 6.39
N VAL A 331 1.18 34.44 5.86
CA VAL A 331 2.57 33.97 5.87
C VAL A 331 3.24 34.56 7.11
N CYS A 332 3.43 33.76 8.17
CA CYS A 332 4.05 34.25 9.40
C CYS A 332 5.58 34.32 9.32
N ARG A 333 6.20 33.42 8.54
CA ARG A 333 7.66 33.36 8.32
C ARG A 333 7.95 33.09 6.84
N PRO A 334 9.16 33.39 6.33
CA PRO A 334 9.49 33.27 4.90
C PRO A 334 9.09 31.93 4.26
N ASP A 335 9.16 30.83 5.02
CA ASP A 335 8.85 29.48 4.54
C ASP A 335 7.70 28.81 5.34
N THR A 336 6.93 29.58 6.12
CA THR A 336 5.88 29.06 7.01
C THR A 336 4.53 29.68 6.70
N LEU A 337 3.59 28.85 6.27
CA LEU A 337 2.19 29.25 6.11
C LEU A 337 1.47 29.07 7.45
N CYS A 338 0.78 30.11 7.90
CA CYS A 338 -0.08 30.08 9.08
C CYS A 338 -1.55 30.04 8.68
N ILE A 339 -2.27 29.11 9.27
CA ILE A 339 -3.73 29.03 9.19
C ILE A 339 -4.27 29.36 10.57
N THR A 340 -5.04 30.44 10.66
CA THR A 340 -5.80 30.76 11.87
C THR A 340 -7.23 30.33 11.66
N ASP A 341 -7.68 29.40 12.48
CA ASP A 341 -9.06 28.91 12.48
C ASP A 341 -9.68 29.19 13.84
N GLN A 342 -10.69 30.08 13.86
CA GLN A 342 -11.38 30.44 15.10
C GLN A 342 -12.41 29.38 15.52
N ASP A 343 -12.84 28.49 14.62
CA ASP A 343 -14.03 27.66 14.83
C ASP A 343 -13.78 26.14 14.70
N ALA A 344 -12.63 25.67 14.20
CA ALA A 344 -12.41 24.25 14.00
C ALA A 344 -11.87 23.49 15.24
N PRO A 345 -12.47 22.36 15.64
CA PRO A 345 -11.87 21.47 16.64
C PRO A 345 -10.55 20.90 16.10
N GLY A 346 -9.44 21.25 16.75
CA GLY A 346 -8.07 21.13 16.21
C GLY A 346 -7.64 19.71 15.80
N ASP A 347 -8.20 18.68 16.42
CA ASP A 347 -7.76 17.30 16.22
C ASP A 347 -8.19 16.72 14.85
N ASN A 348 -9.37 17.13 14.37
CA ASN A 348 -9.90 16.63 13.09
C ASN A 348 -9.38 17.40 11.88
N PHE A 349 -8.85 18.62 12.09
CA PHE A 349 -8.36 19.45 10.99
C PHE A 349 -7.11 18.84 10.37
N ILE A 350 -6.14 18.40 11.19
CA ILE A 350 -4.88 17.83 10.67
C ILE A 350 -5.09 16.47 10.03
N GLU A 351 -5.93 15.59 10.57
CA GLU A 351 -6.22 14.30 9.92
C GLU A 351 -6.85 14.50 8.53
N ASN A 352 -7.84 15.40 8.43
CA ASN A 352 -8.48 15.70 7.14
C ASN A 352 -7.55 16.44 6.16
N PHE A 353 -6.67 17.30 6.67
CA PHE A 353 -5.74 18.07 5.86
C PHE A 353 -4.53 17.23 5.42
N SER A 354 -4.02 16.34 6.28
CA SER A 354 -2.95 15.38 5.95
C SER A 354 -3.39 14.27 5.00
N ALA A 355 -4.67 13.88 5.04
CA ALA A 355 -5.25 12.95 4.07
C ALA A 355 -5.29 13.53 2.63
N ASN A 356 -5.15 14.85 2.47
CA ASN A 356 -5.18 15.51 1.17
C ASN A 356 -3.76 15.79 0.65
N THR A 357 -3.12 14.75 0.10
CA THR A 357 -1.78 14.81 -0.51
C THR A 357 -1.63 15.89 -1.59
N GLY A 358 -2.72 16.27 -2.25
CA GLY A 358 -2.73 17.33 -3.26
C GLY A 358 -2.42 18.72 -2.69
N ILE A 359 -2.81 19.02 -1.45
CA ILE A 359 -2.55 20.31 -0.81
C ILE A 359 -1.08 20.40 -0.38
N ALA A 360 -0.55 19.35 0.24
CA ALA A 360 0.86 19.29 0.64
C ALA A 360 1.81 19.50 -0.54
N ALA A 361 1.55 18.82 -1.67
CA ALA A 361 2.35 18.97 -2.89
C ALA A 361 2.32 20.40 -3.45
N ARG A 362 1.16 21.08 -3.39
CA ARG A 362 1.03 22.48 -3.84
C ARG A 362 1.78 23.45 -2.93
N LEU A 363 1.66 23.27 -1.61
CA LEU A 363 2.40 24.08 -0.63
C LEU A 363 3.91 23.91 -0.81
N PHE A 364 4.37 22.66 -1.01
CA PHE A 364 5.77 22.36 -1.27
C PHE A 364 6.27 23.03 -2.57
N ASN A 365 5.50 22.92 -3.66
CA ASN A 365 5.82 23.57 -4.93
C ASN A 365 5.77 25.10 -4.87
N ALA A 366 5.01 25.66 -3.92
CA ALA A 366 4.96 27.09 -3.63
C ALA A 366 6.12 27.55 -2.72
N GLY A 367 7.02 26.65 -2.30
CA GLY A 367 8.20 26.97 -1.50
C GLY A 367 8.00 26.89 0.01
N PHE A 368 6.80 26.56 0.50
CA PHE A 368 6.55 26.40 1.93
C PHE A 368 7.17 25.11 2.45
N ARG A 369 7.88 25.22 3.59
CA ARG A 369 8.51 24.08 4.27
C ARG A 369 7.85 23.73 5.59
N SER A 370 7.10 24.66 6.17
CA SER A 370 6.36 24.45 7.41
C SER A 370 4.94 25.01 7.29
N LEU A 371 4.01 24.33 7.96
CA LEU A 371 2.61 24.73 8.11
C LEU A 371 2.32 24.84 9.61
N GLU A 372 1.88 26.02 10.03
CA GLU A 372 1.46 26.31 11.39
C GLU A 372 -0.06 26.49 11.41
N VAL A 373 -0.77 25.69 12.21
CA VAL A 373 -2.22 25.80 12.37
C VAL A 373 -2.51 26.20 13.81
N SER A 374 -3.03 27.41 13.98
CA SER A 374 -3.36 27.96 15.30
C SER A 374 -4.87 28.06 15.49
N ASN A 375 -5.34 27.58 16.64
CA ASN A 375 -6.65 27.89 17.21
C ASN A 375 -6.44 28.51 18.61
N SER A 376 -7.49 29.08 19.19
CA SER A 376 -7.61 29.59 20.57
C SER A 376 -6.88 28.78 21.64
N ASN A 377 -6.80 27.46 21.52
CA ASN A 377 -6.23 26.59 22.55
C ASN A 377 -4.87 25.96 22.19
N TYR A 378 -4.56 25.82 20.90
CA TYR A 378 -3.43 25.01 20.43
C TYR A 378 -2.76 25.60 19.20
N VAL A 379 -1.43 25.44 19.14
CA VAL A 379 -0.62 25.69 17.95
C VAL A 379 -0.05 24.36 17.49
N TRP A 380 -0.36 23.98 16.26
CA TRP A 380 0.15 22.79 15.62
C TRP A 380 1.17 23.16 14.56
N GLU A 381 2.27 22.42 14.51
CA GLU A 381 3.34 22.63 13.53
C GLU A 381 3.52 21.33 12.72
N ALA A 382 3.53 21.44 11.39
CA ALA A 382 3.76 20.33 10.48
C ALA A 382 4.79 20.70 9.42
N GLU A 383 5.69 19.76 9.09
CA GLU A 383 6.63 19.89 8.00
C GLU A 383 5.94 19.60 6.67
N VAL A 384 6.11 20.49 5.69
CA VAL A 384 5.57 20.33 4.34
C VAL A 384 6.60 19.61 3.49
N THR A 385 6.26 18.41 3.02
CA THR A 385 7.11 17.63 2.11
C THR A 385 6.37 17.32 0.81
N ALA A 386 7.13 16.95 -0.22
CA ALA A 386 6.55 16.46 -1.47
C ALA A 386 5.66 15.21 -1.29
N ALA A 387 5.87 14.44 -0.21
CA ALA A 387 5.13 13.22 0.08
C ALA A 387 3.88 13.45 0.95
N GLY A 388 3.72 14.62 1.56
CA GLY A 388 2.66 14.91 2.52
C GLY A 388 3.09 15.84 3.64
N LEU A 389 2.22 16.01 4.64
CA LEU A 389 2.51 16.78 5.85
C LEU A 389 2.97 15.85 6.97
N ILE A 390 4.08 16.19 7.62
CA ILE A 390 4.61 15.42 8.75
C ILE A 390 4.37 16.24 10.03
N PRO A 391 3.52 15.79 10.96
CA PRO A 391 3.27 16.52 12.20
C PRO A 391 4.55 16.54 13.07
N LEU A 392 4.98 17.73 13.50
CA LEU A 392 6.22 17.93 14.26
C LEU A 392 5.97 17.98 15.78
N ALA A 393 4.94 18.71 16.24
CA ALA A 393 4.45 18.71 17.63
C ALA A 393 3.19 19.58 17.76
N SER A 394 2.36 19.30 18.77
CA SER A 394 1.40 20.28 19.29
C SER A 394 2.02 21.03 20.47
N LYS A 395 1.82 22.34 20.51
CA LYS A 395 2.16 23.19 21.65
C LYS A 395 0.87 23.82 22.16
N ASN A 396 0.70 23.87 23.48
CA ASN A 396 -0.35 24.70 24.06
C ASN A 396 -0.12 26.14 23.60
N ALA A 397 -1.18 26.82 23.18
CA ALA A 397 -1.07 28.23 22.86
C ALA A 397 -0.52 28.98 24.08
N PRO A 398 0.43 29.92 23.92
CA PRO A 398 0.88 30.75 25.03
C PRO A 398 -0.36 31.43 25.63
N GLU A 399 -0.56 31.27 26.94
CA GLU A 399 -1.65 31.91 27.67
C GLU A 399 -1.52 33.43 27.44
N ILE A 400 -2.38 33.98 26.58
CA ILE A 400 -2.39 35.40 26.28
C ILE A 400 -2.94 36.06 27.55
N ASP A 401 -2.04 36.62 28.35
CA ASP A 401 -2.39 37.39 29.55
C ASP A 401 -3.27 38.56 29.10
N GLN A 402 -4.58 38.46 29.33
CA GLN A 402 -5.60 39.42 28.85
C GLN A 402 -5.57 40.76 29.62
N SER A 403 -4.44 41.13 30.22
CA SER A 403 -4.25 42.42 30.88
C SER A 403 -3.68 43.48 29.93
N GLN A 404 -4.42 43.85 28.88
CA GLN A 404 -4.25 45.13 28.16
C GLN A 404 -5.57 45.66 27.62
#